data_AF-A0A9D5YUD3-F1
#
_entry.id   AF-A0A9D5YUD3-F1
#
_cell.length_a   1.000
_cell.length_b   1.000
_cell.length_c   1.000
_cell.angle_alpha   90.00
_cell.angle_beta   90.00
_cell.angle_gamma   90.00
#
_symmetry.space_group_name_H-M   'P 1'
#
loop_
_entity.id
_entity.type
_entity.pdbx_description
1 polymer ?
#
loop_
_entity_poly.entity_id
_entity_poly.type
_entity_poly.pdbx_seq_one_letter_code
_entity_poly.pdbx_strand_id
1 'polypeptide(L)'
;MSDTREFVHTIDARDVIVEVNDAWRQFACESDAGELPERALGAVLWDHISDFETVYLYQAMVRIVREQGRRLKADYRCDSPRLRRFLCMEIVAMPERAVRFVSRVVKIEEREAEPLLDAHAARADWLLKMCSWCRKVLVGENDWREVEEAVRLLGFFQREPLPAITHSMCPVCYERVMSQLR
;
A
#
# COMPACT_ATOMS: atom_id res chain seq x y z
N MET A 1 -12.47 -16.65 -0.46
CA MET A 1 -12.49 -16.70 1.03
C MET A 1 -12.43 -15.27 1.56
N SER A 2 -13.17 -14.92 2.61
CA SER A 2 -13.08 -13.59 3.25
C SER A 2 -12.09 -13.65 4.41
N ASP A 3 -10.99 -12.90 4.32
CA ASP A 3 -10.11 -12.67 5.47
C ASP A 3 -10.79 -11.68 6.42
N THR A 4 -11.12 -12.12 7.63
CA THR A 4 -11.82 -11.32 8.64
C THR A 4 -10.88 -10.68 9.65
N ARG A 5 -9.56 -10.90 9.53
CA ARG A 5 -8.56 -10.32 10.43
C ARG A 5 -8.53 -8.80 10.31
N GLU A 6 -8.18 -8.14 11.40
CA GLU A 6 -7.82 -6.74 11.40
C GLU A 6 -6.31 -6.61 11.50
N PHE A 7 -5.70 -5.84 10.61
CA PHE A 7 -4.27 -5.54 10.64
C PHE A 7 -4.07 -4.18 11.31
N VAL A 8 -3.44 -4.17 12.48
CA VAL A 8 -3.32 -2.98 13.31
C VAL A 8 -1.87 -2.58 13.44
N HIS A 9 -1.60 -1.29 13.28
CA HIS A 9 -0.37 -0.67 13.75
C HIS A 9 -0.65 0.70 14.38
N THR A 10 0.22 1.13 15.28
CA THR A 10 0.11 2.41 15.98
C THR A 10 1.43 3.17 15.88
N ILE A 11 1.35 4.47 15.60
CA ILE A 11 2.50 5.39 15.66
C ILE A 11 2.41 6.32 16.87
N ASP A 12 3.56 6.66 17.47
CA ASP A 12 3.66 7.64 18.56
C ASP A 12 3.59 9.10 18.05
N ALA A 13 3.80 10.08 18.92
CA ALA A 13 3.81 11.50 18.55
C ALA A 13 4.94 11.92 17.58
N ARG A 14 5.95 11.07 17.39
CA ARG A 14 7.11 11.27 16.50
C ARG A 14 7.01 10.39 15.24
N ASP A 15 5.83 9.84 14.97
CA ASP A 15 5.54 8.97 13.83
C ASP A 15 6.30 7.63 13.85
N VAL A 16 6.81 7.23 15.02
CA VAL A 16 7.49 5.93 15.21
C VAL A 16 6.45 4.85 15.41
N ILE A 17 6.56 3.73 14.69
CA ILE A 17 5.69 2.57 14.87
C ILE A 17 6.02 1.91 16.22
N VAL A 18 5.08 1.97 17.16
CA VAL A 18 5.25 1.46 18.53
C VAL A 18 4.48 0.17 18.79
N GLU A 19 3.51 -0.16 17.94
CA GLU A 19 2.69 -1.36 18.10
C GLU A 19 2.31 -1.91 16.72
N VAL A 20 2.35 -3.24 16.59
CA VAL A 20 1.69 -4.00 15.52
C VAL A 20 1.04 -5.24 16.13
N ASN A 21 -0.13 -5.66 15.65
CA ASN A 21 -0.80 -6.86 16.17
C ASN A 21 -0.33 -8.15 15.46
N ASP A 22 -0.67 -9.30 16.05
CA ASP A 22 -0.24 -10.61 15.53
C ASP A 22 -0.74 -10.89 14.11
N ALA A 23 -1.97 -10.46 13.78
CA ALA A 23 -2.52 -10.61 12.44
C ALA A 23 -1.70 -9.83 11.40
N TRP A 24 -1.24 -8.61 11.73
CA TRP A 24 -0.35 -7.83 10.86
C TRP A 24 0.99 -8.55 10.66
N ARG A 25 1.57 -9.12 11.73
CA ARG A 25 2.83 -9.88 11.64
C ARG A 25 2.69 -11.11 10.75
N GLN A 26 1.62 -11.88 10.97
CA GLN A 26 1.32 -13.07 10.20
C GLN A 26 1.12 -12.73 8.72
N PHE A 27 0.39 -11.65 8.42
CA PHE A 27 0.16 -11.20 7.06
C PHE A 27 1.44 -10.80 6.33
N ALA A 28 2.39 -10.16 7.02
CA ALA A 28 3.70 -9.83 6.46
C ALA A 28 4.50 -11.09 6.08
N CYS A 29 4.49 -12.11 6.93
CA CYS A 29 5.10 -13.41 6.63
C CYS A 29 4.41 -14.12 5.46
N GLU A 30 3.08 -14.01 5.33
CA GLU A 30 2.30 -14.58 4.22
C GLU A 30 2.51 -13.86 2.88
N SER A 31 3.08 -12.65 2.88
CA SER A 31 3.18 -11.76 1.71
C SER A 31 4.62 -11.45 1.29
N ASP A 32 5.54 -12.40 1.49
CA ASP A 32 6.98 -12.28 1.17
C ASP A 32 7.68 -11.06 1.80
N ALA A 33 7.13 -10.57 2.92
CA ALA A 33 7.65 -9.44 3.69
C ALA A 33 7.93 -9.86 5.15
N GLY A 34 8.37 -11.11 5.36
CA GLY A 34 8.52 -11.72 6.68
C GLY A 34 9.53 -11.02 7.62
N GLU A 35 10.47 -10.25 7.08
CA GLU A 35 11.42 -9.44 7.87
C GLU A 35 10.83 -8.10 8.35
N LEU A 36 9.73 -7.65 7.72
CA LEU A 36 9.14 -6.35 7.98
C LEU A 36 8.67 -6.18 9.44
N PRO A 37 8.08 -7.19 10.13
CA PRO A 37 7.65 -7.04 11.52
C PRO A 37 8.73 -6.71 12.53
N GLU A 38 9.94 -7.19 12.32
CA GLU A 38 11.09 -6.88 13.19
C GLU A 38 11.67 -5.51 12.85
N ARG A 39 11.69 -5.16 11.57
CA ARG A 39 12.22 -3.88 11.08
C ARG A 39 11.27 -2.70 11.29
N ALA A 40 9.97 -2.94 11.37
CA ALA A 40 8.95 -1.90 11.47
C ALA A 40 8.87 -1.32 12.89
N LEU A 41 8.95 -2.15 13.92
CA LEU A 41 8.88 -1.66 15.29
C LEU A 41 10.08 -0.77 15.62
N GLY A 42 9.80 0.44 16.11
CA GLY A 42 10.82 1.44 16.44
C GLY A 42 11.31 2.26 15.25
N ALA A 43 10.84 1.98 14.03
CA ALA A 43 11.13 2.77 12.84
C ALA A 43 10.07 3.86 12.61
N VAL A 44 10.44 4.91 11.87
CA VAL A 44 9.50 5.94 11.45
C VAL A 44 8.64 5.38 10.32
N LEU A 45 7.31 5.54 10.39
CA LEU A 45 6.37 4.99 9.40
C LEU A 45 6.73 5.39 7.96
N TRP A 46 7.23 6.62 7.78
CA TRP A 46 7.60 7.19 6.48
C TRP A 46 8.71 6.42 5.79
N ASP A 47 9.61 5.79 6.54
CA ASP A 47 10.74 5.02 5.98
C ASP A 47 10.29 3.72 5.31
N HIS A 48 9.04 3.30 5.52
CA HIS A 48 8.44 2.11 4.92
C HIS A 48 7.56 2.43 3.69
N ILE A 49 7.48 3.69 3.26
CA ILE A 49 6.71 4.12 2.09
C ILE A 49 7.70 4.68 1.06
N SER A 50 7.71 4.11 -0.15
CA SER A 50 8.74 4.40 -1.16
C SER A 50 8.50 5.66 -1.98
N ASP A 51 7.27 6.20 -2.03
CA ASP A 51 6.92 7.37 -2.83
C ASP A 51 6.45 8.58 -2.02
N PHE A 52 6.87 9.76 -2.47
CA PHE A 52 6.65 11.03 -1.78
C PHE A 52 5.17 11.41 -1.68
N GLU A 53 4.38 11.14 -2.73
CA GLU A 53 2.96 11.47 -2.77
C GLU A 53 2.18 10.68 -1.72
N THR A 54 2.48 9.39 -1.55
CA THR A 54 1.85 8.57 -0.51
C THR A 54 2.29 8.99 0.88
N VAL A 55 3.58 9.30 1.11
CA VAL A 55 4.06 9.84 2.39
C VAL A 55 3.31 11.13 2.75
N TYR A 56 3.21 12.07 1.80
CA TYR A 56 2.51 13.34 2.01
C TYR A 56 1.05 13.14 2.40
N LEU A 57 0.34 12.21 1.75
CA LEU A 57 -1.05 11.92 2.08
C LEU A 57 -1.22 11.30 3.47
N TYR A 58 -0.37 10.34 3.83
CA TYR A 58 -0.39 9.80 5.17
C TYR A 58 -0.11 10.87 6.22
N GLN A 59 0.88 11.74 6.00
CA GLN A 59 1.16 12.85 6.90
C GLN A 59 -0.04 13.80 7.05
N ALA A 60 -0.72 14.12 5.95
CA ALA A 60 -1.92 14.95 5.97
C ALA A 60 -3.08 14.28 6.74
N MET A 61 -3.29 12.98 6.55
CA MET A 61 -4.27 12.19 7.30
C MET A 61 -3.94 12.17 8.80
N VAL A 62 -2.70 11.87 9.17
CA VAL A 62 -2.23 11.84 10.55
C VAL A 62 -2.39 13.19 11.23
N ARG A 63 -2.04 14.28 10.53
CA ARG A 63 -2.22 15.64 11.04
C ARG A 63 -3.69 15.93 11.38
N ILE A 64 -4.61 15.67 10.44
CA ILE A 64 -6.05 15.88 10.65
C ILE A 64 -6.56 15.06 11.84
N VAL A 65 -6.17 13.78 11.91
CA VAL A 65 -6.57 12.89 12.99
C VAL A 65 -6.07 13.41 14.35
N ARG A 66 -4.80 13.82 14.45
CA ARG A 66 -4.22 14.36 15.69
C ARG A 66 -4.82 15.70 16.11
N GLU A 67 -5.01 16.62 15.18
CA GLU A 67 -5.41 18.00 15.49
C GLU A 67 -6.93 18.14 15.69
N GLN A 68 -7.72 17.38 14.93
CA GLN A 68 -9.17 17.52 14.93
C GLN A 68 -9.89 16.36 15.63
N GLY A 69 -9.16 15.29 15.99
CA GLY A 69 -9.75 14.06 16.52
C GLY A 69 -10.64 13.33 15.50
N ARG A 70 -10.63 13.75 14.23
CA ARG A 70 -11.51 13.22 13.17
C ARG A 70 -11.05 11.82 12.78
N ARG A 71 -11.95 10.84 12.89
CA ARG A 71 -11.73 9.50 12.32
C ARG A 71 -11.75 9.59 10.80
N LEU A 72 -10.73 9.05 10.14
CA LEU A 72 -10.65 8.96 8.68
C LEU A 72 -10.80 7.51 8.23
N LYS A 73 -11.30 7.33 7.00
CA LYS A 73 -11.34 6.03 6.32
C LYS A 73 -10.81 6.18 4.90
N ALA A 74 -10.00 5.23 4.44
CA ALA A 74 -9.44 5.25 3.10
C ALA A 74 -9.33 3.84 2.51
N ASP A 75 -9.77 3.66 1.27
CA ASP A 75 -9.77 2.36 0.57
C ASP A 75 -8.58 2.23 -0.37
N TYR A 76 -7.82 1.14 -0.28
CA TYR A 76 -6.58 0.91 -1.03
C TYR A 76 -6.41 -0.58 -1.41
N ARG A 77 -5.33 -0.90 -2.14
CA ARG A 77 -5.01 -2.27 -2.60
C ARG A 77 -3.67 -2.79 -2.10
N CYS A 78 -3.64 -4.06 -1.71
CA CYS A 78 -2.44 -4.80 -1.33
C CYS A 78 -2.35 -6.13 -2.09
N ASP A 79 -2.09 -6.01 -3.38
CA ASP A 79 -2.11 -7.15 -4.30
C ASP A 79 -0.85 -8.02 -4.19
N SER A 80 -1.03 -9.30 -4.49
CA SER A 80 0.04 -10.26 -4.75
C SER A 80 -0.09 -10.79 -6.18
N PRO A 81 0.85 -11.62 -6.69
CA PRO A 81 0.77 -12.17 -8.04
C PRO A 81 -0.59 -12.80 -8.37
N ARG A 82 -1.19 -13.55 -7.45
CA ARG A 82 -2.45 -14.29 -7.67
C ARG A 82 -3.70 -13.64 -7.08
N LEU A 83 -3.55 -12.59 -6.27
CA LEU A 83 -4.66 -12.00 -5.53
C LEU A 83 -4.70 -10.48 -5.70
N ARG A 84 -5.87 -9.97 -6.07
CA ARG A 84 -6.21 -8.56 -5.87
C ARG A 84 -6.90 -8.43 -4.52
N ARG A 85 -6.32 -7.66 -3.59
CA ARG A 85 -6.88 -7.47 -2.24
C ARG A 85 -7.29 -6.02 -2.06
N PHE A 86 -8.57 -5.79 -1.86
CA PHE A 86 -9.14 -4.49 -1.54
C PHE A 86 -9.25 -4.35 -0.03
N LEU A 87 -8.70 -3.29 0.52
CA LEU A 87 -8.69 -3.01 1.95
C LEU A 87 -9.31 -1.67 2.24
N CYS A 88 -9.91 -1.55 3.42
CA CYS A 88 -10.31 -0.29 4.02
C CYS A 88 -9.46 -0.06 5.27
N MET A 89 -8.82 1.11 5.36
CA MET A 89 -8.06 1.55 6.52
C MET A 89 -8.84 2.60 7.29
N GLU A 90 -9.08 2.36 8.58
CA GLU A 90 -9.53 3.39 9.52
C GLU A 90 -8.33 3.99 10.26
N ILE A 91 -8.33 5.31 10.43
CA ILE A 91 -7.28 6.05 11.12
C ILE A 91 -7.92 6.83 12.27
N VAL A 92 -7.44 6.59 13.49
CA VAL A 92 -8.03 7.14 14.71
C VAL A 92 -6.96 7.73 15.64
N ALA A 93 -7.32 8.83 16.29
CA ALA A 93 -6.48 9.46 17.30
C ALA A 93 -6.48 8.61 18.57
N MET A 94 -5.34 8.57 19.23
CA MET A 94 -5.11 7.89 20.50
C MET A 94 -4.55 8.90 21.53
N PRO A 95 -4.50 8.55 22.83
CA PRO A 95 -3.82 9.37 23.84
C PRO A 95 -2.38 9.71 23.45
N GLU A 96 -1.83 10.77 24.05
CA GLU A 96 -0.43 11.18 23.86
C GLU A 96 -0.06 11.48 22.38
N ARG A 97 -1.04 11.94 21.58
CA ARG A 97 -0.91 12.21 20.14
C ARG A 97 -0.53 10.98 19.30
N ALA A 98 -0.68 9.78 19.83
CA ALA A 98 -0.54 8.56 19.04
C ALA A 98 -1.67 8.44 18.01
N VAL A 99 -1.43 7.67 16.95
CA VAL A 99 -2.41 7.40 15.89
C VAL A 99 -2.43 5.91 15.60
N ARG A 100 -3.64 5.33 15.62
CA ARG A 100 -3.85 3.92 15.31
C ARG A 100 -4.47 3.77 13.93
N PHE A 101 -3.91 2.85 13.15
CA PHE A 101 -4.38 2.45 11.84
C PHE A 101 -4.93 1.04 11.93
N VAL A 102 -6.15 0.84 11.43
CA VAL A 102 -6.83 -0.46 11.42
C VAL A 102 -7.25 -0.77 10.00
N SER A 103 -6.56 -1.72 9.36
CA SER A 103 -6.88 -2.18 8.01
C SER A 103 -7.68 -3.48 8.04
N ARG A 104 -8.68 -3.59 7.18
CA ARG A 104 -9.48 -4.81 6.99
C ARG A 104 -9.61 -5.14 5.51
N VAL A 105 -9.61 -6.42 5.17
CA VAL A 105 -9.92 -6.85 3.80
C VAL A 105 -11.41 -6.70 3.54
N VAL A 106 -11.76 -5.99 2.49
CA VAL A 106 -13.14 -5.77 2.04
C VAL A 106 -13.52 -6.76 0.94
N LYS A 107 -12.57 -7.06 0.05
CA LYS A 107 -12.78 -7.96 -1.09
C LYS A 107 -11.45 -8.60 -1.50
N ILE A 108 -11.51 -9.88 -1.90
CA ILE A 108 -10.42 -10.57 -2.56
C ILE A 108 -10.93 -11.07 -3.91
N GLU A 109 -10.16 -10.82 -4.96
CA GLU A 109 -10.37 -11.43 -6.27
C GLU A 109 -9.14 -12.27 -6.60
N GLU A 110 -9.38 -13.53 -6.99
CA GLU A 110 -8.35 -14.40 -7.55
C GLU A 110 -8.11 -14.03 -9.00
N ARG A 111 -6.87 -14.24 -9.46
CA ARG A 111 -6.47 -14.07 -10.85
C ARG A 111 -5.33 -15.03 -11.21
N GLU A 112 -5.05 -15.12 -12.50
CA GLU A 112 -3.82 -15.73 -12.97
C GLU A 112 -2.60 -15.00 -12.37
N ALA A 113 -1.53 -15.76 -12.13
CA ALA A 113 -0.34 -15.19 -11.52
C ALA A 113 0.29 -14.16 -12.45
N GLU A 114 0.42 -12.92 -11.99
CA GLU A 114 1.07 -11.84 -12.73
C GLU A 114 2.55 -11.74 -12.31
N PRO A 115 3.51 -12.17 -13.16
CA PRO A 115 4.93 -12.21 -12.80
C PRO A 115 5.52 -10.83 -12.49
N LEU A 116 4.92 -9.77 -13.05
CA LEU A 116 5.30 -8.40 -12.75
C LEU A 116 5.17 -8.09 -11.25
N LEU A 117 4.25 -8.73 -10.52
CA LEU A 117 4.08 -8.55 -9.07
C LEU A 117 4.91 -9.53 -8.21
N ASP A 118 5.65 -10.45 -8.81
CA ASP A 118 6.45 -11.42 -8.07
C ASP A 118 7.73 -10.77 -7.52
N ALA A 119 7.85 -10.65 -6.20
CA ALA A 119 8.98 -10.01 -5.54
C ALA A 119 10.33 -10.70 -5.85
N HIS A 120 10.30 -11.97 -6.27
CA HIS A 120 11.50 -12.78 -6.56
C HIS A 120 11.83 -12.85 -8.06
N ALA A 121 10.99 -12.29 -8.94
CA ALA A 121 11.27 -12.29 -10.38
C ALA A 121 12.51 -11.44 -10.71
N ALA A 122 13.32 -11.92 -11.66
CA ALA A 122 14.48 -11.19 -12.17
C ALA A 122 14.07 -9.85 -12.78
N ARG A 123 14.73 -8.76 -12.34
CA ARG A 123 14.40 -7.39 -12.74
C ARG A 123 15.44 -6.77 -13.66
N ALA A 124 14.95 -5.99 -14.61
CA ALA A 124 15.74 -5.12 -15.45
C ALA A 124 16.04 -3.80 -14.73
N ASP A 125 17.06 -3.07 -15.20
CA ASP A 125 17.53 -1.82 -14.58
C ASP A 125 16.65 -0.59 -14.90
N TRP A 126 15.55 -0.77 -15.64
CA TRP A 126 14.61 0.30 -15.95
C TRP A 126 13.32 0.13 -15.15
N LEU A 127 12.70 1.27 -14.85
CA LEU A 127 11.61 1.37 -13.90
C LEU A 127 10.25 1.45 -14.59
N LEU A 128 9.28 0.75 -14.01
CA LEU A 128 7.86 0.88 -14.35
C LEU A 128 7.10 1.44 -13.15
N LYS A 129 6.35 2.52 -13.37
CA LYS A 129 5.58 3.17 -12.30
C LYS A 129 4.29 2.40 -11.99
N MET A 130 4.07 2.14 -10.71
CA MET A 130 2.86 1.55 -10.18
C MET A 130 2.25 2.45 -9.10
N CYS A 131 0.94 2.59 -9.12
CA CYS A 131 0.22 3.35 -8.11
C CYS A 131 0.31 2.62 -6.75
N SER A 132 0.87 3.25 -5.74
CA SER A 132 0.98 2.72 -4.36
C SER A 132 -0.37 2.45 -3.73
N TRP A 133 -1.40 3.11 -4.23
CA TRP A 133 -2.74 3.09 -3.66
C TRP A 133 -3.66 2.07 -4.31
N CYS A 134 -3.77 2.07 -5.65
CA CYS A 134 -4.68 1.19 -6.38
C CYS A 134 -3.98 0.09 -7.18
N ARG A 135 -2.64 0.04 -7.17
CA ARG A 135 -1.80 -0.95 -7.87
C ARG A 135 -1.92 -0.96 -9.40
N LYS A 136 -2.60 0.02 -9.98
CA LYS A 136 -2.58 0.26 -11.43
C LYS A 136 -1.20 0.69 -11.89
N VAL A 137 -0.84 0.32 -13.10
CA VAL A 137 0.46 0.57 -13.74
C VAL A 137 0.32 1.69 -14.75
N LEU A 138 1.31 2.58 -14.80
CA LEU A 138 1.37 3.65 -15.81
C LEU A 138 1.84 3.10 -17.15
N VAL A 139 1.04 3.33 -18.18
CA VAL A 139 1.31 3.06 -19.59
C VAL A 139 1.41 4.42 -20.30
N GLY A 140 2.51 4.67 -21.01
CA GLY A 140 2.76 5.99 -21.61
C GLY A 140 2.89 7.10 -20.55
N GLU A 141 2.23 8.25 -20.78
CA GLU A 141 2.41 9.43 -19.92
C GLU A 141 1.35 9.58 -18.83
N ASN A 142 0.10 9.19 -19.07
CA ASN A 142 -1.00 9.41 -18.12
C ASN A 142 -2.08 8.30 -18.14
N ASP A 143 -1.78 7.14 -18.71
CA ASP A 143 -2.74 6.05 -18.82
C ASP A 143 -2.48 4.99 -17.73
N TRP A 144 -3.36 4.92 -16.73
CA TRP A 144 -3.22 4.01 -15.60
C TRP A 144 -4.11 2.79 -15.77
N ARG A 145 -3.51 1.61 -15.96
CA ARG A 145 -4.23 0.37 -16.26
C ARG A 145 -4.04 -0.71 -15.21
N GLU A 146 -4.97 -1.66 -15.16
CA GLU A 146 -4.76 -2.88 -14.37
C GLU A 146 -3.53 -3.61 -14.89
N VAL A 147 -2.81 -4.29 -14.01
CA VAL A 147 -1.49 -4.84 -14.33
C VAL A 147 -1.54 -5.83 -15.51
N GLU A 148 -2.61 -6.62 -15.62
CA GLU A 148 -2.84 -7.58 -16.70
C GLU A 148 -2.95 -6.88 -18.06
N GLU A 149 -3.59 -5.71 -18.09
CA GLU A 149 -3.71 -4.89 -19.29
C GLU A 149 -2.40 -4.17 -19.60
N ALA A 150 -1.70 -3.65 -18.59
CA ALA A 150 -0.42 -2.99 -18.79
C ALA A 150 0.64 -3.96 -19.33
N VAL A 151 0.72 -5.19 -18.80
CA VAL A 151 1.62 -6.25 -19.29
C VAL A 151 1.34 -6.55 -20.76
N ARG A 152 0.07 -6.60 -21.17
CA ARG A 152 -0.33 -6.82 -22.56
C ARG A 152 0.06 -5.66 -23.47
N LEU A 153 -0.28 -4.43 -23.09
CA LEU A 153 -0.05 -3.22 -23.89
C LEU A 153 1.43 -2.91 -24.06
N LEU A 154 2.23 -3.15 -23.02
CA LEU A 154 3.67 -2.92 -23.03
C LEU A 154 4.46 -4.13 -23.60
N GLY A 155 3.77 -5.23 -23.90
CA GLY A 155 4.35 -6.42 -24.51
C GLY A 155 5.29 -7.19 -23.58
N PHE A 156 5.01 -7.22 -22.28
CA PHE A 156 5.83 -7.95 -21.28
C PHE A 156 5.46 -9.43 -21.14
N PHE A 157 4.45 -9.90 -21.87
CA PHE A 157 4.07 -11.30 -21.85
C PHE A 157 5.27 -12.19 -22.26
N GLN A 158 5.65 -13.12 -21.38
CA GLN A 158 6.81 -14.02 -21.56
C GLN A 158 8.16 -13.32 -21.80
N ARG A 159 8.30 -12.05 -21.40
CA ARG A 159 9.59 -11.35 -21.45
C ARG A 159 10.34 -11.48 -20.13
N GLU A 160 11.63 -11.74 -20.25
CA GLU A 160 12.58 -11.66 -19.14
C GLU A 160 13.83 -10.88 -19.59
N PRO A 161 14.43 -10.05 -18.71
CA PRO A 161 13.92 -9.67 -17.39
C PRO A 161 12.74 -8.68 -17.46
N LEU A 162 11.88 -8.71 -16.44
CA LEU A 162 10.77 -7.75 -16.29
C LEU A 162 11.27 -6.44 -15.67
N PRO A 163 10.60 -5.30 -15.87
CA PRO A 163 11.01 -4.06 -15.20
C PRO A 163 10.98 -4.16 -13.69
N ALA A 164 11.88 -3.42 -13.04
CA ALA A 164 11.74 -3.09 -11.63
C ALA A 164 10.53 -2.16 -11.43
N ILE A 165 9.78 -2.38 -10.35
CA ILE A 165 8.65 -1.51 -10.00
C ILE A 165 9.16 -0.36 -9.15
N THR A 166 8.81 0.85 -9.54
CA THR A 166 8.83 2.01 -8.66
C THR A 166 7.40 2.45 -8.37
N HIS A 167 7.20 3.07 -7.22
CA HIS A 167 5.90 3.52 -6.77
C HIS A 167 5.71 5.02 -6.98
N SER A 168 4.46 5.42 -7.21
CA SER A 168 3.98 6.80 -7.17
C SER A 168 2.47 6.76 -6.93
N MET A 169 1.77 7.89 -7.00
CA MET A 169 0.31 7.88 -6.97
C MET A 169 -0.34 8.37 -8.26
N CYS A 170 -1.38 7.67 -8.71
CA CYS A 170 -2.16 8.13 -9.85
C CYS A 170 -3.07 9.31 -9.46
N PRO A 171 -3.36 10.25 -10.40
CA PRO A 171 -4.17 11.44 -10.11
C PRO A 171 -5.52 11.11 -9.48
N VAL A 172 -6.18 10.06 -9.98
CA VAL A 172 -7.49 9.61 -9.47
C VAL A 172 -7.43 9.23 -8.00
N CYS A 173 -6.39 8.51 -7.57
CA CYS A 173 -6.25 8.14 -6.16
C CYS A 173 -5.90 9.35 -5.31
N TYR A 174 -5.04 10.24 -5.82
CA TYR A 174 -4.60 11.43 -5.09
C TYR A 174 -5.75 12.37 -4.81
N GLU A 175 -6.53 12.71 -5.83
CA GLU A 175 -7.70 13.56 -5.70
C GLU A 175 -8.75 12.96 -4.76
N ARG A 176 -9.01 11.65 -4.88
CA ARG A 176 -9.97 10.96 -4.02
C ARG A 176 -9.58 11.04 -2.55
N VAL A 177 -8.34 10.72 -2.19
CA VAL A 177 -7.89 10.80 -0.80
C VAL A 177 -7.89 12.26 -0.33
N MET A 178 -7.33 13.19 -1.11
CA MET A 178 -7.30 14.61 -0.76
C MET A 178 -8.69 15.22 -0.54
N SER A 179 -9.70 14.81 -1.31
CA SER A 179 -11.08 15.29 -1.12
C SER A 179 -11.68 14.87 0.23
N GLN A 180 -11.26 13.74 0.79
CA GLN A 180 -11.69 13.26 2.10
C GLN A 180 -11.01 14.01 3.25
N LEU A 181 -9.93 14.75 2.95
CA LEU A 181 -9.18 15.54 3.92
C LEU A 181 -9.75 16.94 4.12
N ARG A 182 -10.65 17.39 3.24
CA ARG A 182 -11.32 18.69 3.34
C ARG A 182 -12.37 18.72 4.45
#